data_AF-X1I1N8-F1
#
_entry.id   AF-X1I1N8-F1
#
_cell.length_a   1.000
_cell.length_b   1.000
_cell.length_c   1.000
_cell.angle_alpha   90.00
_cell.angle_beta   90.00
_cell.angle_gamma   90.00
#
_symmetry.space_group_name_H-M   'P 1'
#
loop_
_entity.id
_entity.type
_entity.pdbx_description
1 polymer ?
#
loop_
_entity_poly.entity_id
_entity_poly.type
_entity_poly.pdbx_seq_one_letter_code
_entity_poly.pdbx_strand_id
1 'polypeptide(L)'
;MARECHQLATEEFDRLFDSVCNWGRWGPDDERGTLNYVTGDHIRKAAALVRSGRTVSLSLPINKVAGPDNPRPPAHYMVNTYDPSDTSGQQFATDYLAAEFHGDCSTHIDALCHVAYKGRIYNGKPLSSVTSGGARIQDIAAFAHGVVGKG
;
A
#
# COMPACT_ATOMS: atom_id res chain seq x y z
N MET A 1 33.96 2.52 -9.93
CA MET A 1 34.29 3.17 -8.64
C MET A 1 33.15 2.88 -7.67
N ALA A 2 33.40 2.11 -6.62
CA ALA A 2 32.41 1.90 -5.56
C ALA A 2 32.22 3.24 -4.84
N ARG A 3 30.97 3.72 -4.75
CA ARG A 3 30.66 4.87 -3.90
C ARG A 3 30.94 4.47 -2.45
N GLU A 4 31.72 5.27 -1.73
CA GLU A 4 31.81 5.11 -0.27
C GLU A 4 30.42 5.24 0.32
N CYS A 5 29.97 4.19 1.00
CA CYS A 5 28.74 4.22 1.76
C CYS A 5 29.01 5.05 3.03
N HIS A 6 28.57 6.30 3.03
CA HIS A 6 28.64 7.15 4.22
C HIS A 6 27.66 6.60 5.26
N GLN A 7 28.18 5.88 6.26
CA GLN A 7 27.39 5.40 7.38
C GLN A 7 27.07 6.57 8.31
N LEU A 8 25.77 6.86 8.48
CA LEU A 8 25.29 7.84 9.46
C LEU A 8 25.27 7.24 10.86
N ALA A 9 25.74 7.99 11.85
CA ALA A 9 25.58 7.61 13.25
C ALA A 9 24.10 7.71 13.67
N THR A 10 23.65 6.88 14.62
CA THR A 10 22.25 6.86 15.08
C THR A 10 21.75 8.24 15.52
N GLU A 11 22.56 8.99 16.27
CA GLU A 11 22.20 10.33 16.72
C GLU A 11 22.07 11.33 15.57
N GLU A 12 22.85 11.15 14.51
CA GLU A 12 22.75 11.98 13.31
C GLU A 12 21.49 11.67 12.53
N PHE A 13 21.16 10.38 12.38
CA PHE A 13 19.88 9.96 11.81
C PHE A 13 18.69 10.47 12.63
N ASP A 14 18.79 10.45 13.96
CA ASP A 14 17.76 10.99 14.85
C ASP A 14 17.52 12.48 14.63
N ARG A 15 18.59 13.28 14.58
CA ARG A 15 18.48 14.71 14.27
C ARG A 15 17.89 14.94 12.89
N LEU A 16 18.28 14.12 11.90
CA LEU A 16 17.73 14.19 10.56
C LEU A 16 16.23 13.88 10.58
N PHE A 17 15.82 12.78 11.21
CA PHE A 17 14.42 12.39 11.37
C PHE A 17 13.61 13.53 11.99
N ASP A 18 14.06 14.08 13.12
CA ASP A 18 13.36 15.18 13.80
C ASP A 18 13.24 16.43 12.91
N SER A 19 14.25 16.73 12.08
CA SER A 19 14.24 17.89 11.18
C SER A 19 13.28 17.78 9.99
N VAL A 20 12.92 16.56 9.58
CA VAL A 20 12.06 16.31 8.40
C VAL A 20 10.71 15.66 8.74
N CYS A 21 10.47 15.38 10.02
CA CYS A 21 9.28 14.70 10.48
C CYS A 21 8.01 15.56 10.30
N ASN A 22 6.96 14.97 9.73
CA ASN A 22 5.66 15.63 9.56
C ASN A 22 4.66 15.32 10.69
N TRP A 23 5.08 14.69 11.79
CA TRP A 23 4.17 14.39 12.89
C TRP A 23 3.61 15.68 13.48
N GLY A 24 2.31 15.67 13.78
CA GLY A 24 1.56 16.84 14.25
C GLY A 24 1.17 17.85 13.15
N ARG A 25 1.70 17.73 11.93
CA ARG A 25 1.45 18.72 10.85
C ARG A 25 -0.02 18.90 10.51
N TRP A 26 -0.79 17.82 10.53
CA TRP A 26 -2.23 17.83 10.24
C TRP A 26 -3.08 17.56 11.50
N GLY A 27 -2.49 17.75 12.68
CA GLY A 27 -3.12 17.48 13.96
C GLY A 27 -2.74 16.12 14.57
N PRO A 28 -2.92 15.95 15.88
CA PRO A 28 -2.45 14.77 16.63
C PRO A 28 -3.23 13.48 16.31
N ASP A 29 -4.42 13.61 15.74
CA ASP A 29 -5.30 12.48 15.38
C ASP A 29 -5.29 12.16 13.89
N ASP A 30 -4.45 12.82 13.11
CA ASP A 30 -4.31 12.52 11.70
C ASP A 30 -3.75 11.11 11.47
N GLU A 31 -4.38 10.41 10.53
CA GLU A 31 -4.02 9.08 10.06
C GLU A 31 -3.77 9.03 8.54
N ARG A 32 -3.85 10.18 7.85
CA ARG A 32 -3.73 10.24 6.38
C ARG A 32 -2.35 10.71 5.91
N GLY A 33 -1.60 11.41 6.75
CA GLY A 33 -0.26 11.89 6.42
C GLY A 33 -0.27 12.78 5.18
N THR A 34 0.65 12.52 4.26
CA THR A 34 0.83 13.33 3.04
C THR A 34 -0.36 13.26 2.08
N LEU A 35 -1.29 12.31 2.23
CA LEU A 35 -2.55 12.32 1.47
C LEU A 35 -3.40 13.55 1.75
N ASN A 36 -3.16 14.26 2.87
CA ASN A 36 -3.84 15.53 3.14
C ASN A 36 -3.46 16.64 2.13
N TYR A 37 -2.37 16.50 1.36
CA TYR A 37 -2.09 17.39 0.23
C TYR A 37 -3.00 17.15 -0.97
N VAL A 38 -3.59 15.97 -1.08
CA VAL A 38 -4.48 15.58 -2.17
C VAL A 38 -5.88 16.09 -1.86
N THR A 39 -6.12 17.36 -2.16
CA THR A 39 -7.42 18.02 -1.96
C THR A 39 -8.36 17.78 -3.14
N GLY A 40 -9.65 18.08 -2.96
CA GLY A 40 -10.63 18.05 -4.06
C GLY A 40 -10.24 18.95 -5.24
N ASP A 41 -9.61 20.10 -4.97
CA ASP A 41 -9.10 20.99 -6.02
C ASP A 41 -7.90 20.39 -6.77
N HIS A 42 -7.03 19.68 -6.05
CA HIS A 42 -5.93 18.94 -6.68
C HIS A 42 -6.48 17.89 -7.63
N ILE A 43 -7.47 17.11 -7.18
CA ILE A 43 -8.13 16.07 -7.99
C ILE A 43 -8.80 16.69 -9.22
N ARG A 44 -9.56 17.79 -9.07
CA ARG A 44 -10.19 18.49 -10.21
C ARG A 44 -9.17 18.94 -11.25
N LYS A 45 -8.06 19.54 -10.80
CA LYS A 45 -6.98 20.00 -11.70
C LYS A 45 -6.32 18.82 -12.41
N ALA A 46 -6.10 17.71 -11.72
CA ALA A 46 -5.56 16.48 -12.31
C ALA A 46 -6.51 15.90 -13.37
N ALA A 47 -7.82 15.85 -13.08
CA ALA A 47 -8.82 15.37 -14.02
C ALA A 47 -8.86 16.19 -15.32
N ALA A 48 -8.67 17.51 -15.24
CA ALA A 48 -8.60 18.39 -16.41
C ALA A 48 -7.39 18.13 -17.34
N LEU A 49 -6.41 17.32 -16.92
CA LEU A 49 -5.28 16.92 -17.76
C LEU A 49 -5.63 15.80 -18.75
N VAL A 50 -6.73 15.09 -18.54
CA VAL A 50 -7.16 14.00 -19.45
C VAL A 50 -7.56 14.59 -20.79
N ARG A 51 -6.93 14.14 -21.87
CA ARG A 51 -7.20 14.61 -23.25
C ARG A 51 -7.63 13.49 -24.20
N SER A 52 -6.94 12.35 -24.19
CA SER A 52 -7.16 11.26 -25.15
C SER A 52 -7.98 10.10 -24.61
N GLY A 53 -8.22 10.04 -23.29
CA GLY A 53 -8.85 8.89 -22.64
C GLY A 53 -7.99 7.61 -22.62
N ARG A 54 -6.75 7.65 -23.12
CA ARG A 54 -5.84 6.50 -23.07
C ARG A 54 -5.49 6.17 -21.63
N THR A 55 -5.67 4.90 -21.25
CA THR A 55 -5.26 4.36 -19.95
C THR A 55 -4.02 3.47 -20.10
N VAL A 56 -3.22 3.40 -19.04
CA VAL A 56 -2.07 2.49 -18.92
C VAL A 56 -2.13 1.87 -17.53
N SER A 57 -2.15 0.54 -17.45
CA SER A 57 -2.04 -0.14 -16.17
C SER A 57 -0.62 0.01 -15.62
N LEU A 58 -0.51 0.40 -14.35
CA LEU A 58 0.75 0.38 -13.59
C LEU A 58 0.86 -0.86 -12.69
N SER A 59 -0.09 -1.79 -12.80
CA SER A 59 -0.12 -3.03 -12.02
C SER A 59 0.58 -4.16 -12.74
N LEU A 60 1.38 -4.92 -12.01
CA LEU A 60 1.82 -6.24 -12.43
C LEU A 60 0.63 -7.22 -12.43
N PRO A 61 0.63 -8.23 -13.33
CA PRO A 61 -0.26 -9.39 -13.20
C PRO A 61 -0.01 -10.12 -11.88
N ILE A 62 -1.05 -10.71 -11.29
CA ILE A 62 -0.91 -11.56 -10.09
C ILE A 62 -0.05 -12.78 -10.45
N ASN A 63 1.19 -12.78 -9.99
CA ASN A 63 2.15 -13.84 -10.28
C ASN A 63 1.99 -15.02 -9.31
N LYS A 64 1.36 -16.10 -9.78
CA LYS A 64 1.10 -17.32 -9.00
C LYS A 64 2.25 -18.34 -9.03
N VAL A 65 3.36 -17.99 -9.68
CA VAL A 65 4.49 -18.90 -9.88
C VAL A 65 5.60 -18.55 -8.90
N ALA A 66 6.08 -19.54 -8.16
CA ALA A 66 7.20 -19.38 -7.25
C ALA A 66 8.49 -19.12 -8.02
N GLY A 67 9.34 -18.24 -7.48
CA GLY A 67 10.65 -17.92 -8.05
C GLY A 67 11.53 -17.18 -7.04
N PRO A 68 12.79 -16.86 -7.39
CA PRO A 68 13.71 -16.14 -6.50
C PRO A 68 13.13 -14.81 -5.98
N ASP A 69 12.50 -14.05 -6.87
CA ASP A 69 11.85 -12.76 -6.55
C ASP A 69 10.38 -12.90 -6.10
N ASN A 70 9.85 -14.13 -6.14
CA ASN A 70 8.51 -14.49 -5.69
C ASN A 70 8.50 -15.77 -4.85
N PRO A 71 9.17 -15.81 -3.69
CA PRO A 71 9.31 -17.04 -2.90
C PRO A 71 7.98 -17.50 -2.29
N ARG A 72 6.98 -16.61 -2.21
CA ARG A 72 5.65 -16.86 -1.62
C ARG A 72 4.55 -16.30 -2.53
N PRO A 73 4.31 -16.93 -3.70
CA PRO A 73 3.30 -16.46 -4.64
C PRO A 73 1.90 -16.45 -4.00
N PRO A 74 1.00 -15.54 -4.43
CA PRO A 74 -0.39 -15.57 -4.02
C PRO A 74 -1.06 -16.91 -4.31
N ALA A 75 -1.82 -17.41 -3.33
CA ALA A 75 -2.70 -18.55 -3.51
C ALA A 75 -4.03 -18.05 -4.10
N HIS A 76 -4.34 -18.51 -5.32
CA HIS A 76 -5.60 -18.20 -6.00
C HIS A 76 -6.22 -19.48 -6.54
N TYR A 77 -7.38 -19.84 -6.01
CA TYR A 77 -8.10 -21.05 -6.41
C TYR A 77 -9.59 -20.76 -6.55
N MET A 78 -10.21 -21.48 -7.47
CA MET A 78 -11.65 -21.44 -7.63
C MET A 78 -12.31 -22.25 -6.51
N VAL A 79 -13.32 -21.67 -5.86
CA VAL A 79 -14.18 -22.32 -4.87
C VAL A 79 -15.33 -23.03 -5.56
N ASN A 80 -15.94 -22.37 -6.54
CA ASN A 80 -16.92 -22.96 -7.45
C ASN A 80 -16.44 -22.81 -8.90
N THR A 81 -16.52 -23.90 -9.67
CA THR A 81 -16.19 -23.93 -11.09
C THR A 81 -17.39 -24.36 -11.93
N TYR A 82 -17.23 -24.37 -13.25
CA TYR A 82 -18.26 -24.83 -14.18
C TYR A 82 -17.94 -26.21 -14.77
N ASP A 83 -16.89 -26.87 -14.31
CA ASP A 83 -16.41 -28.13 -14.86
C ASP A 83 -16.48 -29.30 -13.85
N PRO A 84 -17.04 -30.46 -14.25
CA PRO A 84 -17.81 -30.68 -15.48
C PRO A 84 -19.16 -29.94 -15.45
N SER A 85 -19.57 -29.35 -16.57
CA SER A 85 -20.81 -28.57 -16.67
C SER A 85 -22.02 -29.49 -16.81
N ASP A 86 -22.92 -29.47 -15.83
CA ASP A 86 -24.29 -29.95 -16.01
C ASP A 86 -25.15 -28.72 -16.35
N THR A 87 -25.43 -28.53 -17.64
CA THR A 87 -26.14 -27.35 -18.14
C THR A 87 -27.62 -27.41 -17.73
N SER A 88 -27.94 -26.97 -16.51
CA SER A 88 -29.28 -26.54 -16.14
C SER A 88 -29.24 -25.41 -15.11
N GLY A 89 -29.81 -24.25 -15.47
CA GLY A 89 -29.98 -23.11 -14.57
C GLY A 89 -28.78 -22.15 -14.44
N GLN A 90 -28.88 -21.24 -13.47
CA GLN A 90 -27.88 -20.22 -13.19
C GLN A 90 -26.72 -20.80 -12.37
N GLN A 91 -25.48 -20.52 -12.76
CA GLN A 91 -24.27 -20.98 -12.09
C GLN A 91 -23.38 -19.78 -11.73
N PHE A 92 -22.60 -19.92 -10.67
CA PHE A 92 -21.63 -18.91 -10.23
C PHE A 92 -20.26 -19.55 -10.05
N ALA A 93 -19.25 -18.97 -10.70
CA ALA A 93 -17.87 -19.19 -10.32
C ALA A 93 -17.51 -18.22 -9.19
N THR A 94 -16.84 -18.74 -8.18
CA THR A 94 -16.31 -17.98 -7.06
C THR A 94 -14.89 -18.41 -6.80
N ASP A 95 -14.09 -17.54 -6.20
CA ASP A 95 -12.69 -17.79 -5.94
C ASP A 95 -12.27 -17.35 -4.53
N TYR A 96 -11.06 -17.77 -4.17
CA TYR A 96 -10.36 -17.35 -2.98
C TYR A 96 -8.98 -16.85 -3.38
N LEU A 97 -8.58 -15.71 -2.82
CA LEU A 97 -7.26 -15.13 -3.00
C LEU A 97 -6.62 -14.84 -1.64
N ALA A 98 -5.41 -15.35 -1.43
CA ALA A 98 -4.52 -14.95 -0.34
C ALA A 98 -3.18 -14.52 -0.91
N ALA A 99 -2.64 -13.39 -0.44
CA ALA A 99 -1.40 -12.82 -0.95
C ALA A 99 -0.57 -12.21 0.18
N GLU A 100 0.75 -12.35 0.07
CA GLU A 100 1.72 -11.50 0.76
C GLU A 100 2.06 -10.35 -0.19
N PHE A 101 1.79 -9.11 0.23
CA PHE A 101 1.97 -7.94 -0.62
C PHE A 101 3.39 -7.35 -0.55
N HIS A 102 4.22 -7.81 0.39
CA HIS A 102 5.59 -7.32 0.55
C HIS A 102 6.58 -8.25 -0.18
N GLY A 103 7.28 -7.69 -1.15
CA GLY A 103 8.17 -8.38 -2.08
C GLY A 103 8.18 -7.71 -3.45
N ASP A 104 8.90 -8.26 -4.41
CA ASP A 104 9.15 -7.60 -5.71
C ASP A 104 8.10 -7.91 -6.78
N CYS A 105 7.17 -8.82 -6.50
CA CYS A 105 6.24 -9.37 -7.51
C CYS A 105 4.81 -8.85 -7.44
N SER A 106 4.51 -7.91 -6.53
CA SER A 106 3.18 -7.34 -6.34
C SER A 106 3.24 -5.83 -6.42
N THR A 107 2.43 -5.22 -7.29
CA THR A 107 2.18 -3.77 -7.21
C THR A 107 1.33 -3.49 -5.97
N HIS A 108 1.83 -2.68 -5.04
CA HIS A 108 1.16 -2.40 -3.78
C HIS A 108 1.42 -0.97 -3.29
N ILE A 109 0.72 -0.59 -2.23
CA ILE A 109 0.92 0.64 -1.47
C ILE A 109 1.12 0.24 -0.01
N ASP A 110 2.21 0.68 0.59
CA ASP A 110 2.43 0.54 2.03
C ASP A 110 1.68 1.64 2.78
N ALA A 111 0.78 1.24 3.67
CA ALA A 111 0.06 2.15 4.55
C ALA A 111 0.99 2.72 5.64
N LEU A 112 0.54 3.76 6.35
CA LEU A 112 1.37 4.46 7.34
C LEU A 112 1.69 3.60 8.58
N CYS A 113 0.95 2.51 8.81
CA CYS A 113 1.25 1.51 9.83
C CYS A 113 2.40 0.56 9.45
N HIS A 114 2.93 0.60 8.21
CA HIS A 114 3.93 -0.35 7.71
C HIS A 114 5.31 -0.20 8.37
N VAL A 115 5.73 1.05 8.63
CA VAL A 115 7.06 1.36 9.18
C VAL A 115 6.94 2.01 10.54
N ALA A 116 7.74 1.53 11.50
CA ALA A 116 7.86 2.12 12.81
C ALA A 116 9.29 2.61 13.08
N TYR A 117 9.40 3.68 13.84
CA TYR A 117 10.66 4.20 14.34
C TYR A 117 10.54 4.58 15.81
N LYS A 118 11.54 4.22 16.64
CA LYS A 118 11.56 4.49 18.08
C LYS A 118 10.25 4.10 18.81
N GLY A 119 9.72 2.92 18.48
CA GLY A 119 8.52 2.39 19.14
C GLY A 119 7.21 3.06 18.74
N ARG A 120 7.20 3.81 17.63
CA ARG A 120 6.05 4.57 17.15
C ARG A 120 5.89 4.45 15.63
N ILE A 121 4.65 4.42 15.16
CA ILE A 121 4.32 4.61 13.75
C ILE A 121 4.00 6.10 13.49
N TYR A 122 3.53 6.43 12.29
CA TYR A 122 3.21 7.80 11.91
C TYR A 122 2.40 8.56 12.98
N ASN A 123 2.70 9.85 13.13
CA ASN A 123 2.07 10.75 14.08
C ASN A 123 2.21 10.33 15.55
N GLY A 124 3.27 9.58 15.88
CA GLY A 124 3.61 9.18 17.23
C GLY A 124 2.74 8.09 17.83
N LYS A 125 1.89 7.44 17.02
CA LYS A 125 0.99 6.40 17.49
C LYS A 125 1.77 5.15 17.92
N PRO A 126 1.32 4.43 18.96
CA PRO A 126 2.10 3.36 19.57
C PRO A 126 2.14 2.10 18.70
N LEU A 127 3.23 1.33 18.78
CA LEU A 127 3.35 0.01 18.13
C LEU A 127 2.21 -0.95 18.48
N SER A 128 1.66 -0.85 19.69
CA SER A 128 0.54 -1.70 20.14
C SER A 128 -0.74 -1.51 19.32
N SER A 129 -0.80 -0.51 18.45
CA SER A 129 -1.90 -0.33 17.50
C SER A 129 -1.88 -1.32 16.33
N VAL A 130 -0.76 -1.99 16.09
CA VAL A 130 -0.61 -3.06 15.10
C VAL A 130 -0.39 -4.38 15.85
N THR A 131 -1.30 -5.33 15.68
CA THR A 131 -1.25 -6.62 16.37
C THR A 131 -1.44 -7.78 15.40
N SER A 132 -1.39 -9.01 15.91
CA SER A 132 -1.75 -10.21 15.13
C SER A 132 -3.19 -10.19 14.59
N GLY A 133 -4.06 -9.33 15.14
CA GLY A 133 -5.41 -9.10 14.63
C GLY A 133 -5.51 -8.02 13.54
N GLY A 134 -4.39 -7.41 13.15
CA GLY A 134 -4.32 -6.31 12.18
C GLY A 134 -3.92 -4.97 12.78
N ALA A 135 -3.79 -3.96 11.92
CA ALA A 135 -3.61 -2.56 12.31
C ALA A 135 -4.97 -1.92 12.58
N ARG A 136 -5.12 -1.28 13.75
CA ARG A 136 -6.40 -0.66 14.17
C ARG A 136 -6.56 0.80 13.70
N ILE A 137 -5.46 1.38 13.25
CA ILE A 137 -5.32 2.77 12.80
C ILE A 137 -4.28 2.77 11.68
N GLN A 138 -4.32 3.77 10.82
CA GLN A 138 -3.29 4.02 9.79
C GLN A 138 -3.05 2.83 8.84
N ASP A 139 -4.02 1.94 8.73
CA ASP A 139 -4.03 0.85 7.76
C ASP A 139 -4.43 1.38 6.36
N ILE A 140 -4.52 0.49 5.39
CA ILE A 140 -4.87 0.87 4.02
C ILE A 140 -6.30 1.45 3.91
N ALA A 141 -7.19 1.19 4.88
CA ALA A 141 -8.53 1.76 4.88
C ALA A 141 -8.53 3.27 5.15
N ALA A 142 -7.48 3.83 5.76
CA ALA A 142 -7.28 5.28 5.83
C ALA A 142 -7.17 5.93 4.43
N PHE A 143 -6.91 5.12 3.40
CA PHE A 143 -6.76 5.53 2.00
C PHE A 143 -8.03 5.24 1.20
N ALA A 144 -9.18 4.99 1.83
CA ALA A 144 -10.43 4.55 1.18
C ALA A 144 -10.94 5.47 0.04
N HIS A 145 -10.59 6.77 0.06
CA HIS A 145 -10.92 7.70 -1.03
C HIS A 145 -9.92 7.68 -2.20
N GLY A 146 -8.96 6.75 -2.16
CA GLY A 146 -7.94 6.53 -3.17
C GLY A 146 -6.78 7.51 -3.12
N VAL A 147 -5.71 7.17 -3.84
CA VAL A 147 -4.58 8.04 -4.14
C VAL A 147 -4.80 8.60 -5.56
N VAL A 148 -5.69 9.59 -5.66
CA VAL A 148 -6.11 10.16 -6.95
C VAL A 148 -5.55 11.56 -7.10
N GLY A 149 -4.79 11.81 -8.16
CA GLY A 149 -4.19 13.12 -8.37
C GLY A 149 -3.34 13.15 -9.63
N LYS A 150 -2.48 14.16 -9.70
CA LYS A 150 -1.50 14.25 -10.79
C LYS A 150 -0.30 13.34 -10.46
N GLY A 151 -0.07 12.34 -11.31
CA GLY A 151 1.15 11.53 -11.31
C GLY A 151 2.29 12.15 -12.10
#